data_AF-A0A3S1N0L1-F1
#
_entry.id   AF-A0A3S1N0L1-F1
#
_cell.length_a   1.000
_cell.length_b   1.000
_cell.length_c   1.000
_cell.angle_alpha   90.00
_cell.angle_beta   90.00
_cell.angle_gamma   90.00
#
_symmetry.space_group_name_H-M   'P 1'
#
loop_
_entity.id
_entity.type
_entity.pdbx_description
1 polymer ?
#
loop_
_entity_poly.entity_id
_entity_poly.type
_entity_poly.pdbx_seq_one_letter_code
_entity_poly.pdbx_strand_id
1 'polypeptide(L)'
;MVVALCAASPAFAVEPIKIARDDVALDLSRAFDLYPNQGENFQVSTAPGPDGIVRRIEVEAKDSRSSGDWAVFALANTTDQQLDRLIVAPHFRLVNSGIFWPDLGATRIAAITPSEGFALDRQTSPDADVFRVTLNPGTVVT
;
A
#
# COMPACT_ATOMS: atom_id res chain seq x y z
N MET A 1 20.17 39.78 13.83
CA MET A 1 19.25 38.69 14.19
C MET A 1 18.61 38.20 12.90
N VAL A 2 19.08 37.08 12.34
CA VAL A 2 18.53 36.53 11.09
C VAL A 2 17.36 35.64 11.48
N VAL A 3 16.15 35.99 11.05
CA VAL A 3 14.96 35.15 11.19
C VAL A 3 14.89 34.28 9.94
N ALA A 4 15.17 32.98 10.10
CA ALA A 4 14.97 31.99 9.05
C ALA A 4 13.48 31.62 9.02
N LEU A 5 12.80 31.96 7.93
CA LEU A 5 11.42 31.56 7.68
C LEU A 5 11.44 30.14 7.11
N CYS A 6 11.19 29.13 7.94
CA CYS A 6 11.00 27.76 7.46
C CYS A 6 9.70 27.69 6.66
N ALA A 7 9.81 27.56 5.34
CA ALA A 7 8.68 27.26 4.48
C ALA A 7 8.17 25.84 4.83
N ALA A 8 7.00 25.74 5.46
CA ALA A 8 6.32 24.47 5.65
C ALA A 8 5.78 24.01 4.31
N SER A 9 6.43 23.03 3.69
CA SER A 9 5.87 22.34 2.52
C SER A 9 4.57 21.64 2.93
N PRO A 10 3.48 21.73 2.13
CA PRO A 10 2.26 20.99 2.41
C PRO A 10 2.59 19.49 2.43
N ALA A 11 2.30 18.82 3.54
CA ALA A 11 2.30 17.37 3.59
C ALA A 11 1.06 16.89 2.83
N PHE A 12 1.24 16.42 1.59
CA PHE A 12 0.19 15.72 0.87
C PHE A 12 -0.03 14.39 1.59
N ALA A 13 -1.15 14.28 2.31
CA ALA A 13 -1.57 13.02 2.92
C ALA A 13 -2.20 12.14 1.84
N VAL A 14 -1.96 10.83 1.93
CA VAL A 14 -2.54 9.82 1.05
C VAL A 14 -4.07 9.89 1.15
N GLU A 15 -4.78 9.98 0.03
CA GLU A 15 -6.24 10.01 0.02
C GLU A 15 -6.80 8.59 0.22
N PRO A 16 -7.63 8.35 1.24
CA PRO A 16 -8.10 7.01 1.54
C PRO A 16 -9.24 6.56 0.61
N ILE A 17 -9.12 5.33 0.14
CA ILE A 17 -10.07 4.65 -0.73
C ILE A 17 -11.16 4.04 0.14
N LYS A 18 -12.40 4.48 -0.06
CA LYS A 18 -13.54 3.96 0.70
C LYS A 18 -13.87 2.54 0.25
N ILE A 19 -14.01 1.65 1.21
CA ILE A 19 -14.41 0.26 1.01
C ILE A 19 -15.82 0.07 1.56
N ALA A 20 -16.75 -0.28 0.69
CA ALA A 20 -18.10 -0.68 1.02
C ALA A 20 -18.26 -2.20 1.01
N ARG A 21 -19.37 -2.70 1.56
CA ARG A 21 -19.64 -4.15 1.64
C ARG A 21 -19.86 -4.74 0.24
N ASP A 22 -20.61 -4.02 -0.58
CA ASP A 22 -21.06 -4.36 -1.92
C ASP A 22 -19.99 -4.16 -3.00
N ASP A 23 -18.83 -3.61 -2.64
CA ASP A 23 -17.67 -3.55 -3.53
C ASP A 23 -17.15 -4.96 -3.82
N VAL A 24 -17.28 -5.37 -5.09
CA VAL A 24 -16.82 -6.68 -5.57
C VAL A 24 -15.32 -6.66 -5.83
N ALA A 25 -14.85 -5.68 -6.58
CA ALA A 25 -13.44 -5.46 -6.89
C ALA A 25 -13.21 -3.97 -7.16
N LEU A 26 -12.16 -3.41 -6.55
CA LEU A 26 -11.75 -2.03 -6.76
C LEU A 26 -10.40 -2.05 -7.47
N ASP A 27 -10.30 -1.30 -8.57
CA ASP A 27 -9.02 -1.12 -9.26
C ASP A 27 -8.19 -0.08 -8.51
N LEU A 28 -7.10 -0.55 -7.89
CA LEU A 28 -6.17 0.30 -7.16
C LEU A 28 -5.09 0.91 -8.06
N SER A 29 -5.02 0.58 -9.36
CA SER A 29 -3.94 0.97 -10.29
C SER A 29 -3.60 2.46 -10.35
N ARG A 30 -4.54 3.32 -9.96
CA ARG A 30 -4.40 4.78 -9.92
C ARG A 30 -4.54 5.37 -8.52
N ALA A 31 -4.66 4.52 -7.52
CA ALA A 31 -4.96 4.88 -6.15
C ALA A 31 -3.77 4.61 -5.21
N PHE A 32 -2.56 4.60 -5.78
CA PHE A 32 -1.31 4.56 -5.02
C PHE A 32 -0.39 5.71 -5.44
N ASP A 33 0.31 6.23 -4.44
CA ASP A 33 1.43 7.13 -4.59
C ASP A 33 2.72 6.31 -4.67
N LEU A 34 3.48 6.52 -5.75
CA LEU A 34 4.76 5.85 -5.99
C LEU A 34 5.91 6.74 -5.52
N TYR A 35 6.77 6.17 -4.69
CA TYR A 35 7.97 6.79 -4.16
C TYR A 35 9.19 5.97 -4.60
N PRO A 36 9.78 6.29 -5.76
CA PRO A 36 10.93 5.55 -6.25
C PRO A 36 12.19 5.92 -5.46
N ASN A 37 13.15 4.99 -5.40
CA ASN A 37 14.51 5.22 -4.87
C ASN A 37 14.58 5.80 -3.44
N GLN A 38 13.68 5.41 -2.52
CA GLN A 38 13.75 5.83 -1.10
C GLN A 38 14.73 4.99 -0.27
N GLY A 39 15.15 3.84 -0.81
CA GLY A 39 16.02 2.91 -0.10
C GLY A 39 15.25 1.96 0.82
N GLU A 40 15.97 1.36 1.77
CA GLU A 40 15.44 0.30 2.63
C GLU A 40 14.53 0.81 3.76
N ASN A 41 14.75 2.06 4.22
CA ASN A 41 13.95 2.71 5.25
C ASN A 41 13.19 3.89 4.64
N PHE A 42 11.87 3.89 4.78
CA PHE A 42 11.00 4.88 4.17
C PHE A 42 10.05 5.49 5.19
N GLN A 43 9.95 6.83 5.19
CA GLN A 43 9.05 7.57 6.05
C GLN A 43 7.88 8.12 5.27
N VAL A 44 6.67 7.88 5.76
CA VAL A 44 5.44 8.34 5.12
C VAL A 44 4.44 8.88 6.14
N SER A 45 3.61 9.81 5.70
CA SER A 45 2.47 10.31 6.47
C SER A 45 1.24 9.48 6.13
N THR A 46 0.57 8.95 7.16
CA THR A 46 -0.67 8.18 6.97
C THR A 46 -1.80 9.06 6.44
N ALA A 47 -2.79 8.44 5.82
CA ALA A 47 -4.07 9.10 5.65
C ALA A 47 -4.63 9.56 7.01
N PRO A 48 -5.41 10.66 7.07
CA PRO A 48 -6.07 11.08 8.30
C PRO A 48 -6.97 9.95 8.83
N GLY A 49 -6.79 9.62 10.10
CA GLY A 49 -7.67 8.66 10.78
C GLY A 49 -9.09 9.21 10.96
N PRO A 50 -9.98 8.44 11.61
CA PRO A 50 -11.33 8.90 11.97
C PRO A 50 -11.32 10.10 12.92
N ASP A 51 -10.22 10.26 13.66
CA ASP A 51 -9.90 11.39 14.52
C ASP A 51 -9.36 12.62 13.76
N GLY A 52 -9.17 12.51 12.44
CA GLY A 52 -8.56 13.53 11.59
C GLY A 52 -7.04 13.66 11.76
N ILE A 53 -6.41 12.77 12.52
CA ILE A 53 -4.98 12.86 12.85
C ILE A 53 -4.17 12.12 11.79
N VAL A 54 -3.20 12.84 11.22
CA VAL A 54 -2.15 12.29 10.35
C VAL A 54 -0.96 11.88 11.22
N ARG A 55 -0.45 10.66 11.02
CA ARG A 55 0.69 10.10 11.75
C ARG A 55 1.87 9.95 10.79
N ARG A 56 3.09 10.08 11.31
CA ARG A 56 4.31 9.73 10.56
C ARG A 56 4.75 8.35 10.99
N ILE A 57 4.92 7.46 10.02
CA ILE A 57 5.43 6.10 10.23
C ILE A 57 6.72 5.92 9.44
N GLU A 58 7.55 5.02 9.94
CA GLU A 58 8.74 4.51 9.24
C GLU A 58 8.51 3.04 8.96
N VAL A 59 8.80 2.62 7.74
CA VAL A 59 8.70 1.25 7.28
C VAL A 59 10.03 0.79 6.72
N GLU A 60 10.36 -0.47 7.00
CA GLU A 60 11.61 -1.11 6.58
C GLU A 60 11.32 -2.21 5.55
N ALA A 61 12.17 -2.28 4.53
CA ALA A 61 12.08 -3.30 3.49
C ALA A 61 12.33 -4.70 4.08
N LYS A 62 11.48 -5.67 3.73
CA LYS A 62 11.59 -7.05 4.26
C LYS A 62 12.46 -7.99 3.41
N ASP A 63 12.92 -7.55 2.23
CA ASP A 63 13.83 -8.31 1.35
C ASP A 63 15.10 -7.48 1.14
N SER A 64 16.27 -8.09 1.32
CA SER A 64 17.57 -7.48 1.11
C SER A 64 17.88 -7.16 -0.35
N ARG A 65 17.04 -7.63 -1.29
CA ARG A 65 17.09 -7.29 -2.72
C ARG A 65 16.08 -6.21 -3.10
N SER A 66 15.49 -5.51 -2.13
CA SER A 66 14.57 -4.41 -2.37
C SER A 66 15.19 -3.39 -3.33
N SER A 67 14.43 -2.96 -4.35
CA SER A 67 14.84 -1.85 -5.23
C SER A 67 14.83 -0.50 -4.52
N GLY A 68 14.22 -0.43 -3.33
CA GLY A 68 13.99 0.81 -2.60
C GLY A 68 12.83 1.64 -3.15
N ASP A 69 11.99 1.04 -4.00
CA ASP A 69 10.76 1.67 -4.49
C ASP A 69 9.58 1.31 -3.58
N TRP A 70 8.77 2.32 -3.24
CA TRP A 70 7.63 2.17 -2.35
C TRP A 70 6.34 2.59 -3.03
N ALA A 71 5.26 1.85 -2.77
CA ALA A 71 3.91 2.21 -3.17
C ALA A 71 3.07 2.38 -1.91
N VAL A 72 2.34 3.49 -1.82
CA VAL A 72 1.52 3.82 -0.65
C VAL A 72 0.09 4.06 -1.10
N PHE A 73 -0.85 3.45 -0.41
CA PHE A 73 -2.28 3.66 -0.60
C PHE A 73 -2.94 3.62 0.78
N ALA A 74 -4.18 4.08 0.89
CA ALA A 74 -4.92 3.97 2.14
C ALA A 74 -6.32 3.42 1.89
N LEU A 75 -6.80 2.59 2.80
CA LEU A 75 -8.13 1.98 2.76
C LEU A 75 -8.95 2.50 3.95
N ALA A 76 -10.18 2.93 3.69
CA ALA A 76 -11.13 3.37 4.71
C ALA A 76 -12.34 2.44 4.73
N ASN A 77 -12.57 1.75 5.85
CA ASN A 77 -13.83 1.05 6.08
C ASN A 77 -14.85 2.03 6.63
N THR A 78 -15.72 2.55 5.78
CA THR A 78 -16.79 3.49 6.18
C THR A 78 -18.04 2.80 6.70
N THR A 79 -18.01 1.48 6.89
CA THR A 79 -19.15 0.68 7.37
C THR A 79 -19.10 0.46 8.88
N ASP A 80 -20.21 0.00 9.43
CA ASP A 80 -20.37 -0.40 10.84
C ASP A 80 -19.96 -1.85 11.11
N GLN A 81 -19.42 -2.55 10.11
CA GLN A 81 -19.02 -3.95 10.21
C GLN A 81 -17.58 -4.17 9.79
N GLN A 82 -16.98 -5.21 10.34
CA GLN A 82 -15.65 -5.65 9.94
C GLN A 82 -15.71 -6.16 8.49
N LEU A 83 -14.73 -5.75 7.68
CA LEU A 83 -14.60 -6.18 6.29
C LEU A 83 -13.32 -6.97 6.12
N ASP A 84 -13.43 -8.18 5.60
CA ASP A 84 -12.29 -8.94 5.09
C ASP A 84 -12.18 -8.71 3.58
N ARG A 85 -10.99 -8.33 3.12
CA ARG A 85 -10.69 -8.04 1.72
C ARG A 85 -9.40 -8.72 1.28
N LEU A 86 -9.30 -8.95 -0.02
CA LEU A 86 -8.08 -9.42 -0.66
C LEU A 86 -7.47 -8.28 -1.47
N ILE A 87 -6.21 -7.98 -1.21
CA ILE A 87 -5.38 -7.17 -2.08
C ILE A 87 -4.72 -8.13 -3.07
N VAL A 88 -4.94 -7.90 -4.36
CA VAL A 88 -4.49 -8.80 -5.43
C VAL A 88 -3.64 -8.00 -6.41
N ALA A 89 -2.39 -8.41 -6.58
CA ALA A 89 -1.51 -7.92 -7.63
C ALA A 89 -1.24 -9.06 -8.62
N PRO A 90 -1.94 -9.09 -9.77
CA PRO A 90 -1.78 -10.14 -10.75
C PRO A 90 -0.37 -10.18 -11.33
N HIS A 91 0.18 -11.37 -11.53
CA HIS A 91 1.38 -11.55 -12.33
C HIS A 91 1.00 -11.30 -13.80
N PHE A 92 1.29 -10.11 -14.33
CA PHE A 92 0.92 -9.76 -15.70
C PHE A 92 1.57 -10.75 -16.67
N ARG A 93 0.77 -11.57 -17.37
CA ARG A 93 1.26 -12.39 -18.47
C ARG A 93 1.40 -11.49 -19.68
N LEU A 94 2.63 -11.27 -20.14
CA LEU A 94 2.89 -10.64 -21.43
C LEU A 94 2.20 -11.46 -22.53
N VAL A 95 1.06 -10.99 -23.02
CA VAL A 95 0.41 -11.50 -24.24
C VAL A 95 1.19 -11.04 -25.48
N ASN A 96 2.46 -11.43 -25.55
CA ASN A 96 3.36 -11.43 -26.73
C ASN A 96 4.83 -11.78 -26.38
N SER A 97 5.13 -12.30 -25.19
CA SER A 97 6.51 -12.70 -24.88
C SER A 97 6.87 -13.94 -25.70
N GLY A 98 7.82 -13.78 -26.63
CA GLY A 98 8.40 -14.86 -27.40
C GLY A 98 8.97 -15.95 -26.49
N ILE A 99 8.94 -17.17 -27.01
CA ILE A 99 9.23 -18.48 -26.41
C ILE A 99 10.52 -18.60 -25.57
N PHE A 100 11.42 -17.61 -25.55
CA PHE A 100 12.77 -17.81 -25.06
C PHE A 100 13.04 -17.44 -23.60
N TRP A 101 12.40 -16.43 -22.99
CA TRP A 101 12.56 -16.14 -21.55
C TRP A 101 11.35 -15.39 -20.95
N PRO A 102 10.21 -16.04 -20.70
CA PRO A 102 9.15 -15.42 -19.92
C PRO A 102 9.64 -15.19 -18.48
N ASP A 103 9.42 -13.99 -17.93
CA ASP A 103 9.57 -13.72 -16.50
C ASP A 103 8.48 -14.51 -15.75
N LEU A 104 8.82 -15.73 -15.35
CA LEU A 104 7.91 -16.72 -14.77
C LEU A 104 7.85 -16.58 -13.25
N GLY A 105 7.24 -15.50 -12.76
CA GLY A 105 6.77 -15.43 -11.37
C GLY A 105 7.70 -14.75 -10.38
N ALA A 106 8.50 -13.76 -10.81
CA ALA A 106 9.16 -12.90 -9.84
C ALA A 106 8.11 -12.11 -9.03
N THR A 107 8.03 -12.43 -7.72
CA THR A 107 7.25 -11.71 -6.70
C THR A 107 7.42 -10.20 -6.91
N ARG A 108 6.31 -9.49 -7.12
CA ARG A 108 6.30 -8.04 -7.36
C ARG A 108 6.17 -7.26 -6.07
N ILE A 109 5.49 -7.85 -5.09
CA ILE A 109 5.29 -7.25 -3.77
C ILE A 109 6.01 -8.11 -2.73
N ALA A 110 7.12 -7.60 -2.21
CA ALA A 110 7.88 -8.28 -1.16
C ALA A 110 7.08 -8.39 0.15
N ALA A 111 6.40 -7.30 0.53
CA ALA A 111 5.52 -7.23 1.69
C ALA A 111 4.57 -6.03 1.59
N ILE A 112 3.48 -6.08 2.35
CA ILE A 112 2.64 -4.92 2.65
C ILE A 112 2.73 -4.70 4.16
N THR A 113 3.10 -3.48 4.57
CA THR A 113 3.23 -3.08 5.97
C THR A 113 2.19 -2.00 6.28
N PRO A 114 1.08 -2.36 6.93
CA PRO A 114 0.05 -1.44 7.39
C PRO A 114 0.56 -0.52 8.50
N SER A 115 -0.03 0.67 8.59
CA SER A 115 0.18 1.65 9.66
C SER A 115 -0.19 1.14 11.05
N GLU A 116 -1.02 0.10 11.15
CA GLU A 116 -1.39 -0.56 12.41
C GLU A 116 -0.31 -1.53 12.93
N GLY A 117 0.77 -1.77 12.17
CA GLY A 117 1.95 -2.49 12.65
C GLY A 117 1.87 -4.03 12.62
N PHE A 118 0.87 -4.61 11.98
CA PHE A 118 0.77 -6.06 11.77
C PHE A 118 1.11 -6.44 10.33
N ALA A 119 1.74 -7.59 10.08
CA ALA A 119 1.92 -8.06 8.71
C ALA A 119 0.60 -8.60 8.13
N LEU A 120 0.31 -8.30 6.86
CA LEU A 120 -0.82 -8.94 6.17
C LEU A 120 -0.56 -10.43 5.94
N ASP A 121 -1.62 -11.24 5.97
CA ASP A 121 -1.54 -12.67 5.73
C ASP A 121 -1.47 -12.96 4.21
N ARG A 122 -0.31 -13.38 3.73
CA ARG A 122 -0.08 -13.68 2.30
C ARG A 122 -0.74 -15.01 1.95
N GLN A 123 -1.61 -14.98 0.95
CA GLN A 123 -2.31 -16.17 0.45
C GLN A 123 -1.50 -16.82 -0.67
N THR A 124 -1.47 -18.16 -0.70
CA THR A 124 -0.85 -18.89 -1.81
C THR A 124 -1.69 -18.72 -3.08
N SER A 125 -1.10 -18.15 -4.13
CA SER A 125 -1.69 -18.08 -5.46
C SER A 125 -0.64 -18.33 -6.53
N PRO A 126 -0.94 -19.10 -7.58
CA PRO A 126 0.02 -19.40 -8.64
C PRO A 126 0.25 -18.26 -9.64
N ASP A 127 -0.64 -17.27 -9.69
CA ASP A 127 -0.68 -16.24 -10.73
C ASP A 127 -0.86 -14.81 -10.20
N ALA A 128 -0.78 -14.61 -8.88
CA ALA A 128 -0.86 -13.29 -8.25
C ALA A 128 -0.15 -13.24 -6.90
N ASP A 129 0.28 -12.04 -6.50
CA ASP A 129 0.60 -11.74 -5.11
C ASP A 129 -0.72 -11.36 -4.40
N VAL A 130 -1.14 -12.18 -3.43
CA VAL A 130 -2.42 -12.01 -2.74
C VAL A 130 -2.20 -11.83 -1.24
N PHE A 131 -2.81 -10.80 -0.66
CA PHE A 131 -2.75 -10.51 0.77
C PHE A 131 -4.15 -10.33 1.33
N ARG A 132 -4.45 -11.01 2.43
CA ARG A 132 -5.70 -10.79 3.17
C ARG A 132 -5.51 -9.63 4.15
N VAL A 133 -6.47 -8.71 4.14
CA VAL A 133 -6.57 -7.61 5.08
C VAL A 133 -7.94 -7.65 5.76
N THR A 134 -7.93 -7.41 7.06
CA THR A 134 -9.13 -7.25 7.88
C THR A 134 -9.22 -5.78 8.28
N LEU A 135 -10.31 -5.11 7.91
CA LEU A 135 -10.57 -3.71 8.20
C LEU A 135 -11.66 -3.61 9.25
N ASN A 136 -11.32 -3.08 10.42
CA ASN A 136 -12.28 -2.84 11.49
C ASN A 136 -13.30 -1.75 11.10
N PRO A 137 -14.51 -1.74 11.69
CA PRO A 137 -15.50 -0.71 11.44
C PRO A 137 -14.93 0.70 11.66
N GLY A 138 -15.16 1.60 10.71
CA GLY A 138 -14.77 3.00 10.83
C GLY A 138 -13.27 3.26 10.81
N THR A 139 -12.40 2.30 10.48
CA THR A 139 -10.94 2.54 10.47
C THR A 139 -10.41 3.03 9.13
N VAL A 140 -9.26 3.72 9.19
CA VAL A 140 -8.45 4.09 8.02
C VAL A 140 -7.06 3.50 8.23
N VAL A 141 -6.62 2.70 7.26
CA VAL A 141 -5.32 2.02 7.28
C VAL A 141 -4.51 2.50 6.08
N THR A 142 -3.28 2.94 6.31
CA THR A 142 -2.30 3.24 5.24
C THR A 142 -1.35 2.07 5.09
#